data_AF-A0A3P0XD15-F1
#
_entry.id   AF-A0A3P0XD15-F1
#
_cell.length_a   1.000
_cell.length_b   1.000
_cell.length_c   1.000
_cell.angle_alpha   90.00
_cell.angle_beta   90.00
_cell.angle_gamma   90.00
#
_symmetry.space_group_name_H-M   'P 1'
#
loop_
_entity.id
_entity.type
_entity.pdbx_description
1 polymer ?
#
loop_
_entity_poly.entity_id
_entity_poly.type
_entity_poly.pdbx_seq_one_letter_code
_entity_poly.pdbx_strand_id
1 'polypeptide(L)'
;MGLCSTCYTLKRQDEEYFGGLREAVLERDGYRCRVCDASGRDKRSIIVHHRVPGKSVMNLMLSLCPGCHAKIHRTKAVLSVVPPLLLQLWREQHPEGHEQKQLDFSSKKPAEKLVPLFKDETSSGSRT
;
A
#
# COMPACT_ATOMS: atom_id res chain seq x y z
N MET A 1 32.77 -9.45 29.41
CA MET A 1 32.78 -8.26 28.53
C MET A 1 31.35 -7.81 28.32
N GLY A 2 31.07 -6.50 28.48
CA GLY A 2 29.72 -5.92 28.31
C GLY A 2 29.53 -5.23 26.96
N LEU A 3 28.28 -4.90 26.63
CA LEU A 3 27.94 -4.09 25.46
C LEU A 3 28.36 -2.63 25.67
N CYS A 4 28.73 -1.91 24.60
CA CYS A 4 28.86 -0.45 24.68
C CYS A 4 27.48 0.20 24.89
N SER A 5 27.45 1.46 25.31
CA SER A 5 26.21 2.20 25.59
C SER A 5 25.22 2.17 24.42
N THR A 6 25.70 2.36 23.18
CA THR A 6 24.88 2.30 21.97
C THR A 6 24.27 0.92 21.77
N CYS A 7 25.07 -0.14 21.88
CA CYS A 7 24.57 -1.50 21.72
C CYS A 7 23.58 -1.88 22.83
N TYR A 8 23.77 -1.37 24.04
CA TYR A 8 22.83 -1.55 25.14
C TYR A 8 21.48 -0.87 24.83
N THR A 9 21.50 0.38 24.34
CA THR A 9 20.29 1.09 23.93
C THR A 9 19.55 0.38 22.81
N LEU A 10 20.26 -0.09 21.78
CA LEU A 10 19.64 -0.83 20.67
C LEU A 10 18.99 -2.13 21.14
N LYS A 11 19.67 -2.87 22.03
CA LYS A 11 19.12 -4.10 22.61
C LYS A 11 17.85 -3.83 23.42
N ARG A 12 17.85 -2.80 24.29
CA ARG A 12 16.63 -2.43 25.01
C ARG A 12 15.49 -2.02 24.09
N GLN A 13 15.78 -1.25 23.04
CA GLN A 13 14.75 -0.84 22.07
C GLN A 13 14.17 -2.03 21.31
N ASP A 14 14.99 -3.02 20.98
CA ASP A 14 14.54 -4.27 20.38
C ASP A 14 13.61 -5.04 21.34
N GLU A 15 14.01 -5.19 22.60
CA GLU A 15 13.19 -5.80 23.65
C GLU A 15 11.85 -5.05 23.84
N GLU A 16 11.89 -3.72 23.94
CA GLU A 16 10.73 -2.86 24.21
C GLU A 16 9.73 -2.83 23.04
N TYR A 17 10.20 -2.69 21.80
CA TYR A 17 9.31 -2.49 20.65
C TYR A 17 9.05 -3.76 19.83
N PHE A 18 9.97 -4.72 19.84
CA PHE A 18 9.90 -5.91 18.99
C PHE A 18 10.02 -7.23 19.78
N GLY A 19 10.09 -7.17 21.12
CA GLY A 19 10.23 -8.36 21.96
C GLY A 19 11.57 -9.09 21.76
N GLY A 20 12.60 -8.39 21.29
CA GLY A 20 13.91 -8.98 20.96
C GLY A 20 13.92 -9.76 19.64
N LEU A 21 12.86 -9.66 18.83
CA LEU A 21 12.70 -10.42 17.59
C LEU A 21 13.09 -9.63 16.34
N ARG A 22 13.51 -8.37 16.46
CA ARG A 22 13.75 -7.51 15.28
C ARG A 22 14.75 -8.14 14.33
N GLU A 23 15.89 -8.61 14.82
CA GLU A 23 16.93 -9.19 13.96
C GLU A 23 16.48 -10.53 13.35
N ALA A 24 15.82 -11.38 14.12
CA ALA A 24 15.30 -12.66 13.62
C ALA A 24 14.27 -12.47 12.49
N VAL A 25 13.41 -11.44 12.59
CA VAL A 25 12.47 -11.08 11.51
C VAL A 25 13.21 -10.62 10.26
N LEU A 26 14.24 -9.78 10.42
CA LEU A 26 15.04 -9.28 9.31
C LEU A 26 15.81 -10.42 8.61
N GLU A 27 16.44 -11.30 9.38
CA GLU A 27 17.16 -12.46 8.85
C GLU A 27 16.23 -13.41 8.09
N ARG A 28 15.07 -13.75 8.66
CA ARG A 28 14.04 -14.57 8.00
C ARG A 28 13.63 -13.97 6.65
N ASP A 29 13.51 -12.66 6.60
CA ASP A 29 13.07 -11.94 5.41
C ASP A 29 14.25 -11.57 4.47
N GLY A 30 15.47 -12.01 4.78
CA GLY A 30 16.68 -11.79 4.00
C GLY A 30 17.13 -10.33 3.95
N TYR A 31 16.73 -9.51 4.93
CA TYR A 31 16.90 -8.05 4.94
C TYR A 31 16.29 -7.37 3.69
N ARG A 32 15.15 -7.89 3.22
CA ARG A 32 14.47 -7.39 2.02
C ARG A 32 13.00 -7.14 2.30
N CYS A 33 12.43 -6.21 1.56
CA CYS A 33 11.02 -5.89 1.65
C CYS A 33 10.16 -7.08 1.20
N ARG A 34 9.27 -7.58 2.07
CA ARG A 34 8.38 -8.69 1.73
C ARG A 34 7.33 -8.36 0.67
N VAL A 35 7.10 -7.08 0.40
CA VAL A 35 6.13 -6.61 -0.61
C VAL A 35 6.75 -6.45 -1.99
N CYS A 36 7.88 -5.73 -2.09
CA CYS A 36 8.45 -5.33 -3.38
C CYS A 36 9.89 -5.82 -3.57
N ASP A 37 10.38 -6.64 -2.64
CA ASP A 37 11.70 -7.28 -2.70
C ASP A 37 12.90 -6.31 -2.70
N ALA A 38 12.65 -5.01 -2.49
CA ALA A 38 13.71 -4.01 -2.40
C ALA A 38 14.62 -4.29 -1.20
N SER A 39 15.93 -4.31 -1.45
CA SER A 39 16.92 -4.17 -0.39
C SER A 39 16.94 -2.72 0.09
N GLY A 40 17.19 -2.53 1.38
CA GLY A 40 17.44 -1.22 1.91
C GLY A 40 18.65 -0.52 1.24
N ARG A 41 18.75 0.80 1.33
CA ARG A 41 20.02 1.51 1.03
C ARG A 41 21.16 1.00 1.91
N ASP A 42 20.81 0.59 3.13
CA ASP A 42 21.65 -0.12 4.08
C ASP A 42 20.78 -1.09 4.92
N LYS A 43 21.41 -1.95 5.74
CA LYS A 43 20.71 -2.91 6.61
C LYS A 43 19.70 -2.26 7.57
N ARG A 44 19.82 -0.96 7.87
CA ARG A 44 18.94 -0.24 8.81
C ARG A 44 17.74 0.39 8.14
N SER A 45 17.76 0.53 6.82
CA SER A 45 16.66 1.12 6.07
C SER A 45 15.47 0.17 5.81
N ILE A 46 15.58 -1.12 6.15
CA ILE A 46 14.45 -2.03 6.23
C ILE A 46 13.84 -1.97 7.63
N ILE A 47 12.51 -1.84 7.69
CA ILE A 47 11.72 -1.61 8.89
C ILE A 47 10.96 -2.89 9.22
N VAL A 48 10.97 -3.31 10.48
CA VAL A 48 10.07 -4.35 10.98
C VAL A 48 8.71 -3.71 11.29
N HIS A 49 7.67 -4.27 10.70
CA HIS A 49 6.29 -3.83 10.83
C HIS A 49 5.47 -4.86 11.61
N HIS A 50 4.73 -4.40 12.61
CA HIS A 50 3.71 -5.19 13.29
C HIS A 50 2.39 -5.16 12.51
N ARG A 51 1.85 -6.33 12.15
CA ARG A 51 0.51 -6.45 11.57
C ARG A 51 -0.60 -6.16 12.58
N VAL A 52 -0.32 -6.46 13.85
CA VAL A 52 -1.19 -6.09 14.97
C VAL A 52 -0.38 -5.21 15.93
N PRO A 53 -0.74 -3.92 16.10
CA PRO A 53 -0.01 -3.00 16.95
C PRO A 53 0.23 -3.58 18.36
N GLY A 54 1.47 -3.47 18.84
CA GLY A 54 1.88 -3.93 20.18
C GLY A 54 2.03 -5.45 20.34
N LYS A 55 1.75 -6.27 19.31
CA LYS A 55 1.92 -7.73 19.39
C LYS A 55 3.23 -8.17 18.73
N SER A 56 4.29 -8.26 19.54
CA SER A 56 5.60 -8.76 19.12
C SER A 56 5.64 -10.29 19.07
N VAL A 57 5.02 -10.87 18.03
CA VAL A 57 5.05 -12.31 17.75
C VAL A 57 5.61 -12.51 16.34
N MET A 58 6.52 -13.47 16.17
CA MET A 58 7.31 -13.67 14.94
C MET A 58 6.45 -13.72 13.66
N ASN A 59 5.31 -14.41 13.67
CA ASN A 59 4.39 -14.52 12.53
C ASN A 59 3.50 -13.28 12.30
N LEU A 60 3.47 -12.34 13.25
CA LEU A 60 2.76 -11.05 13.15
C LEU A 60 3.71 -9.89 12.80
N MET A 61 4.98 -10.17 12.53
CA MET A 61 5.98 -9.19 12.15
C MET A 61 6.61 -9.51 10.80
N LEU A 62 6.91 -8.48 10.03
CA LEU A 62 7.56 -8.61 8.72
C LEU A 62 8.39 -7.39 8.34
N SER A 63 9.32 -7.60 7.41
CA SER A 63 10.27 -6.61 6.93
C SER A 63 9.72 -5.84 5.72
N LEU A 64 9.74 -4.52 5.78
CA LEU A 64 9.27 -3.62 4.73
C LEU A 64 10.28 -2.53 4.41
N CYS A 65 10.35 -2.12 3.14
CA CYS A 65 11.05 -0.88 2.80
C CYS A 65 10.23 0.34 3.25
N PRO A 66 10.86 1.53 3.39
CA PRO A 66 10.16 2.74 3.85
C PRO A 66 8.99 3.14 2.94
N GLY A 67 9.10 2.89 1.64
CA GLY A 67 8.04 3.17 0.67
C GLY A 67 6.79 2.31 0.88
N CYS A 68 6.95 0.99 1.06
CA CYS A 68 5.83 0.09 1.33
C CYS A 68 5.25 0.32 2.72
N HIS A 69 6.11 0.55 3.73
CA HIS A 69 5.67 0.90 5.08
C HIS A 69 4.84 2.19 5.10
N ALA A 70 5.29 3.24 4.39
CA ALA A 70 4.53 4.48 4.28
C ALA A 70 3.19 4.30 3.57
N LYS A 71 3.11 3.45 2.53
CA LYS A 71 1.82 3.13 1.88
C LYS A 71 0.84 2.51 2.88
N ILE A 72 1.27 1.54 3.68
CA ILE A 72 0.40 0.89 4.67
C ILE A 72 -0.14 1.87 5.72
N HIS A 73 0.64 2.86 6.15
CA HIS A 73 0.23 3.75 7.26
C HIS A 73 -0.32 5.11 6.84
N ARG A 74 -0.01 5.58 5.62
CA ARG A 74 -0.24 6.99 5.24
C ARG A 74 -1.22 7.17 4.09
N THR A 75 -1.57 6.13 3.34
CA THR A 75 -2.51 6.27 2.23
C THR A 75 -3.94 6.11 2.70
N LYS A 76 -4.80 7.09 2.41
CA LYS A 76 -6.24 7.06 2.71
C LYS A 76 -7.04 6.08 1.84
N ALA A 77 -6.52 5.80 0.64
CA ALA A 77 -7.07 4.84 -0.30
C ALA A 77 -5.93 4.13 -1.02
N VAL A 78 -6.18 2.91 -1.50
CA VAL A 78 -5.20 2.11 -2.23
C VAL A 78 -5.81 1.59 -3.53
N LEU A 79 -5.00 1.53 -4.60
CA LEU A 79 -5.43 0.89 -5.84
C LEU A 79 -5.54 -0.62 -5.61
N SER A 80 -6.62 -1.23 -6.10
CA SER A 80 -6.84 -2.68 -6.03
C SER A 80 -5.80 -3.52 -6.80
N VAL A 81 -5.01 -2.89 -7.68
CA VAL A 81 -3.97 -3.54 -8.51
C VAL A 81 -2.58 -3.57 -7.85
N VAL A 82 -2.42 -3.05 -6.63
CA VAL A 82 -1.14 -3.13 -5.92
C VAL A 82 -0.78 -4.58 -5.55
N PRO A 83 0.50 -4.89 -5.23
CA PRO A 83 0.88 -6.25 -4.84
C PRO A 83 -0.02 -6.82 -3.72
N PRO A 84 -0.45 -8.11 -3.82
CA PRO A 84 -1.46 -8.67 -2.92
C PRO A 84 -1.13 -8.52 -1.43
N LEU A 85 0.13 -8.71 -1.04
CA LEU A 85 0.54 -8.55 0.36
C LEU A 85 0.41 -7.10 0.83
N LEU A 86 0.71 -6.10 -0.02
CA LEU A 86 0.53 -4.71 0.34
C LEU A 86 -0.94 -4.38 0.58
N LEU A 87 -1.81 -4.88 -0.28
CA LEU A 87 -3.25 -4.70 -0.17
C LEU A 87 -3.80 -5.33 1.12
N GLN A 88 -3.35 -6.55 1.45
CA GLN A 88 -3.72 -7.22 2.69
C GLN A 88 -3.30 -6.42 3.92
N LEU A 89 -2.05 -5.98 3.99
CA LEU A 89 -1.54 -5.20 5.13
C LEU A 89 -2.25 -3.85 5.25
N TRP A 90 -2.59 -3.23 4.12
CA TRP A 90 -3.33 -1.97 4.12
C TRP A 90 -4.75 -2.15 4.68
N ARG A 91 -5.45 -3.23 4.31
CA ARG A 91 -6.79 -3.56 4.86
C ARG A 91 -6.76 -3.80 6.37
N GLU A 92 -5.71 -4.46 6.85
CA GLU A 92 -5.52 -4.69 8.29
C GLU A 92 -5.36 -3.38 9.06
N GLN A 93 -4.65 -2.41 8.48
CA GLN A 93 -4.45 -1.09 9.08
C GLN A 93 -5.65 -0.15 8.90
N HIS A 94 -6.50 -0.39 7.90
CA HIS A 94 -7.63 0.45 7.52
C HIS A 94 -8.89 -0.40 7.29
N PRO A 95 -9.55 -0.89 8.36
CA PRO A 95 -10.75 -1.72 8.24
C PRO A 95 -11.91 -0.99 7.53
N GLU A 96 -12.02 0.33 7.72
CA GLU A 96 -13.01 1.20 7.05
C GLU A 96 -12.43 1.92 5.81
N GLY A 97 -11.29 1.43 5.30
CA GLY A 97 -10.59 2.01 4.17
C GLY A 97 -11.28 1.74 2.83
N HIS A 98 -11.13 2.67 1.88
CA HIS A 98 -11.68 2.53 0.53
C HIS A 98 -10.62 2.10 -0.49
N GLU A 99 -10.93 1.06 -1.26
CA GLU A 99 -10.13 0.63 -2.41
C GLU A 99 -10.57 1.34 -3.69
N GLN A 100 -9.60 1.80 -4.47
CA GLN A 100 -9.85 2.41 -5.78
C GLN A 100 -9.68 1.36 -6.88
N LYS A 101 -10.67 1.27 -7.77
CA LYS A 101 -10.59 0.45 -8.99
C LYS A 101 -10.05 1.30 -10.13
N GLN A 102 -9.08 0.75 -10.85
CA GLN A 102 -8.60 1.36 -12.07
C GLN A 102 -9.66 1.16 -13.17
N LEU A 103 -10.10 2.25 -13.79
CA LEU A 103 -10.98 2.20 -14.95
C LEU A 103 -10.13 2.22 -16.22
N ASP A 104 -10.43 1.31 -17.16
CA ASP A 104 -9.80 1.32 -18.48
C ASP A 104 -10.68 2.11 -19.47
N PHE A 105 -10.16 3.25 -19.91
CA PHE A 105 -10.84 4.13 -20.87
C PHE A 105 -10.50 3.81 -22.33
N SER A 106 -9.68 2.77 -22.59
CA SER A 106 -9.30 2.33 -23.94
C SER A 106 -10.42 1.61 -24.71
N SER A 107 -11.64 1.62 -24.15
CA SER A 107 -12.83 1.05 -24.76
C SER A 107 -13.11 1.72 -26.11
N LYS A 108 -13.17 0.95 -27.20
CA LYS A 108 -13.65 1.44 -28.50
C LYS A 108 -15.04 2.02 -28.28
N LYS A 109 -15.20 3.34 -28.47
CA LYS A 109 -16.53 3.97 -28.48
C LYS A 109 -17.39 3.21 -29.49
N PRO A 110 -18.60 2.74 -29.12
CA PRO A 110 -19.57 2.38 -30.14
C PRO A 110 -19.79 3.61 -31.03
N ALA A 111 -20.00 3.39 -32.33
CA ALA A 111 -20.24 4.48 -33.28
C ALA A 111 -21.29 5.44 -32.71
N GLU A 112 -20.90 6.68 -32.45
CA GLU A 112 -21.77 7.71 -31.90
C GLU A 112 -22.95 7.90 -32.86
N LYS A 113 -24.15 7.51 -32.43
CA LYS A 113 -25.36 7.83 -33.18
C LYS A 113 -25.64 9.30 -32.95
N LEU A 114 -25.48 10.11 -34.00
CA LEU A 114 -25.92 11.50 -34.00
C LEU A 114 -27.44 11.51 -33.79
N VAL A 115 -27.88 11.97 -32.63
CA VAL A 115 -29.29 12.24 -32.35
C VAL A 115 -29.54 13.70 -32.67
N PRO A 116 -30.45 14.03 -33.60
CA PRO A 116 -30.82 15.41 -33.87
C PRO A 116 -31.32 16.09 -32.60
N LEU A 117 -30.71 17.22 -32.21
CA LEU A 117 -31.08 17.94 -30.99
C LEU A 117 -32.44 18.65 -31.13
N PHE A 118 -32.89 18.89 -32.36
CA PHE A 118 -34.16 19.51 -32.68
C PHE A 118 -34.80 18.77 -33.86
N LYS A 119 -36.13 18.71 -33.89
CA LYS A 119 -36.88 18.26 -35.07
C LYS A 119 -36.89 19.42 -36.06
N ASP A 120 -36.55 19.16 -37.32
CA ASP A 120 -36.72 20.15 -38.38
C ASP A 120 -38.19 20.54 -38.47
N GLU A 121 -38.51 21.77 -38.03
CA GLU A 121 -39.82 22.35 -38.32
C GLU A 121 -39.84 22.68 -39.82
N THR A 122 -40.53 21.85 -40.59
CA THR A 122 -40.88 22.16 -41.97
C THR A 122 -41.66 23.47 -41.99
N SER A 123 -41.01 24.52 -42.51
CA SER A 123 -41.64 25.77 -42.91
C SER A 123 -42.77 25.49 -43.90
N SER A 124 -44.00 25.46 -43.40
CA SER A 124 -45.21 25.56 -44.20
C SER A 124 -45.81 26.96 -44.00
N GLY A 125 -45.13 27.98 -44.53
CA GLY A 125 -45.68 29.32 -44.68
C GLY A 125 -46.06 29.56 -46.14
N SER A 126 -47.26 29.13 -46.51
CA SER A 126 -47.89 29.41 -47.82
C SER A 126 -48.07 30.92 -47.98
N ARG A 127 -47.60 31.49 -49.10
CA ARG A 127 -47.92 32.85 -49.52
C ARG A 127 -49.41 32.96 -49.81
N THR A 128 -50.04 34.01 -49.27
CA THR A 128 -51.19 34.71 -49.87
C THR A 128 -51.06 36.18 -49.56
#